data_AF-E3HFB7-F1
#
_entry.id   AF-E3HFB7-F1
#
_cell.length_a   1.000
_cell.length_b   1.000
_cell.length_c   1.000
_cell.angle_alpha   90.00
_cell.angle_beta   90.00
_cell.angle_gamma   90.00
#
_symmetry.space_group_name_H-M   'P 1'
#
loop_
_entity.id
_entity.type
_entity.pdbx_description
1 polymer ?
#
loop_
_entity_poly.entity_id
_entity_poly.type
_entity_poly.pdbx_seq_one_letter_code
_entity_poly.pdbx_strand_id
1 'polypeptide(L)'
;MTQAKKSLKERFLHAFLFEIIAIGLCAPAAAWAMGKSLFEMGVLTAVIAWIALVWNMIYNAGFDRIENSMGWTRTLRLRVVHAFGFELGLILIVIPLAAWWLNISLWQAFVLDIALVLFYLPYAFLYNLAYDRSRPRVLQWLARRNGQAAPAVTRQSPCA
;
A
#
# COMPACT_ATOMS: atom_id res chain seq x y z
N MET A 1 2.54 -23.44 -11.97
CA MET A 1 3.36 -22.50 -11.17
C MET A 1 2.65 -22.27 -9.85
N THR A 2 3.03 -23.03 -8.82
CA THR A 2 2.36 -23.02 -7.51
C THR A 2 2.82 -21.78 -6.74
N GLN A 3 1.98 -20.76 -6.68
CA GLN A 3 2.23 -19.55 -5.89
C GLN A 3 2.37 -19.95 -4.41
N ALA A 4 3.58 -19.85 -3.87
CA ALA A 4 3.83 -20.05 -2.45
C ALA A 4 3.00 -19.02 -1.67
N LYS A 5 1.97 -19.51 -0.95
CA LYS A 5 1.01 -18.71 -0.19
C LYS A 5 1.76 -17.88 0.86
N LYS A 6 2.01 -16.59 0.58
CA LYS A 6 2.59 -15.63 1.55
C LYS A 6 1.83 -15.76 2.87
N SER A 7 2.57 -15.94 3.98
CA SER A 7 1.95 -16.04 5.30
C SER A 7 1.22 -14.74 5.64
N LEU A 8 0.04 -14.82 6.26
CA LEU A 8 -0.72 -13.64 6.69
C LEU A 8 0.11 -12.71 7.57
N LYS A 9 1.03 -13.26 8.37
CA LYS A 9 1.97 -12.50 9.20
C LYS A 9 2.98 -11.69 8.38
N GLU A 10 3.49 -12.25 7.28
CA GLU A 10 4.42 -11.55 6.39
C GLU A 10 3.73 -10.40 5.65
N ARG A 11 2.47 -10.60 5.24
CA ARG A 11 1.66 -9.56 4.59
C ARG A 11 1.37 -8.40 5.53
N PHE A 12 0.99 -8.71 6.77
CA PHE A 12 0.73 -7.68 7.78
C PHE A 12 1.98 -6.90 8.13
N LEU A 13 3.11 -7.58 8.38
CA LEU A 13 4.38 -6.92 8.69
C LEU A 13 4.84 -6.03 7.53
N HIS A 14 4.69 -6.49 6.29
CA HIS A 14 5.00 -5.70 5.10
C HIS A 14 4.13 -4.44 5.00
N ALA A 15 2.81 -4.59 5.11
CA ALA A 15 1.88 -3.45 5.07
C ALA A 15 2.16 -2.45 6.20
N PHE A 16 2.45 -2.94 7.40
CA PHE A 16 2.73 -2.10 8.57
C PHE A 16 4.05 -1.33 8.45
N LEU A 17 5.13 -1.98 8.03
CA LEU A 17 6.41 -1.30 7.79
C LEU A 17 6.33 -0.31 6.63
N PHE A 18 5.58 -0.65 5.58
CA PHE A 18 5.33 0.24 4.47
C PHE A 18 4.63 1.51 4.94
N GLU A 19 3.55 1.37 5.71
CA GLU A 19 2.77 2.49 6.22
C GLU A 19 3.60 3.41 7.14
N ILE A 20 4.37 2.83 8.08
CA ILE A 20 5.21 3.62 9.00
C ILE A 20 6.25 4.44 8.26
N ILE A 21 6.93 3.83 7.28
CA ILE A 21 7.99 4.51 6.54
C ILE A 21 7.38 5.53 5.58
N ALA A 22 6.22 5.24 4.98
CA ALA A 22 5.47 6.18 4.17
C ALA A 22 5.07 7.42 4.98
N ILE A 23 4.48 7.25 6.17
CA ILE A 23 4.16 8.36 7.07
C ILE A 23 5.43 9.11 7.48
N GLY A 24 6.51 8.39 7.80
CA GLY A 24 7.80 8.97 8.19
C GLY A 24 8.50 9.78 7.09
N LEU A 25 8.14 9.59 5.81
CA LEU A 25 8.68 10.33 4.66
C LEU A 25 7.72 11.42 4.18
N CYS A 26 6.45 11.06 4.00
CA CYS A 26 5.42 11.95 3.48
C CYS A 26 5.07 13.06 4.48
N ALA A 27 4.96 12.76 5.77
CA ALA A 27 4.58 13.77 6.75
C ALA A 27 5.64 14.87 6.89
N PRO A 28 6.96 14.59 7.01
CA PRO A 28 7.97 15.66 7.04
C PRO A 28 8.08 16.43 5.72
N ALA A 29 8.02 15.74 4.58
CA ALA A 29 8.08 16.39 3.27
C ALA A 29 6.91 17.36 3.08
N ALA A 30 5.70 16.92 3.42
CA ALA A 30 4.50 17.73 3.31
C ALA A 30 4.48 18.85 4.37
N ALA A 31 4.97 18.60 5.59
CA ALA A 31 5.10 19.62 6.63
C ALA A 31 6.08 20.73 6.23
N TRP A 32 7.20 20.36 5.62
CA TRP A 32 8.18 21.31 5.10
C TRP A 32 7.63 22.11 3.92
N ALA A 33 6.94 21.46 2.98
CA ALA A 33 6.34 22.12 1.82
C ALA A 33 5.20 23.09 2.21
N MET A 34 4.41 22.75 3.23
CA MET A 34 3.24 23.51 3.66
C MET A 34 3.51 24.47 4.83
N GLY A 35 4.67 24.37 5.48
CA GLY A 35 4.98 25.12 6.70
C GLY A 35 4.07 24.75 7.89
N LYS A 36 3.57 23.51 7.93
CA LYS A 36 2.60 23.01 8.93
C LYS A 36 3.24 22.05 9.92
N SER A 37 2.56 21.74 11.01
CA SER A 37 3.10 20.81 12.01
C SER A 37 3.18 19.38 11.47
N LEU A 38 4.22 18.63 11.87
CA LEU A 38 4.40 17.24 11.45
C LEU A 38 3.21 16.36 11.86
N PHE A 39 2.62 16.64 13.02
CA PHE A 39 1.46 15.90 13.51
C PHE A 39 0.22 16.13 12.64
N GLU A 40 -0.10 17.38 12.27
CA GLU A 40 -1.22 17.68 11.39
C GLU A 40 -1.07 16.99 10.02
N MET A 41 0.14 17.00 9.46
CA MET A 41 0.41 16.34 8.18
C MET A 41 0.32 14.82 8.29
N GLY A 42 0.84 14.24 9.38
CA GLY A 42 0.69 12.81 9.65
C GLY A 42 -0.78 12.38 9.74
N VAL A 43 -1.59 13.13 10.51
CA VAL A 43 -3.03 12.88 10.63
C VAL A 43 -3.73 13.02 9.27
N LEU A 44 -3.45 14.09 8.52
CA LEU A 44 -4.04 14.30 7.20
C LEU A 44 -3.70 13.15 6.24
N THR A 45 -2.44 12.71 6.19
CA THR A 45 -2.03 11.57 5.34
C THR A 45 -2.74 10.28 5.73
N ALA A 46 -2.92 10.00 7.03
CA ALA A 46 -3.65 8.83 7.51
C ALA A 46 -5.14 8.89 7.13
N VAL A 47 -5.77 10.07 7.25
CA VAL A 47 -7.17 10.28 6.84
C VAL A 47 -7.33 10.08 5.33
N ILE A 48 -6.43 10.63 4.52
CA ILE A 48 -6.43 10.45 3.05
C ILE A 48 -6.27 8.98 2.69
N ALA A 49 -5.34 8.25 3.32
CA ALA A 49 -5.14 6.82 3.10
C ALA A 49 -6.41 6.01 3.44
N TRP A 50 -7.07 6.35 4.55
CA TRP A 50 -8.33 5.72 4.93
C TRP A 50 -9.45 6.01 3.93
N ILE A 51 -9.59 7.27 3.48
CA ILE A 51 -10.56 7.65 2.45
C ILE A 51 -10.28 6.90 1.14
N ALA A 52 -9.02 6.78 0.73
CA ALA A 52 -8.64 6.04 -0.47
C ALA A 52 -9.03 4.56 -0.38
N LEU A 53 -8.84 3.92 0.79
CA LEU A 53 -9.26 2.54 1.03
C LEU A 53 -10.79 2.39 0.92
N VAL A 54 -11.55 3.28 1.56
CA VAL A 54 -13.01 3.27 1.52
C VAL A 54 -13.51 3.53 0.10
N TRP A 55 -12.96 4.53 -0.58
CA TRP A 55 -13.32 4.89 -1.95
C TRP A 55 -13.02 3.75 -2.94
N ASN A 56 -11.86 3.09 -2.82
CA ASN A 56 -11.53 1.91 -3.61
C ASN A 56 -12.58 0.80 -3.45
N MET A 57 -13.04 0.55 -2.22
CA MET A 57 -14.08 -0.46 -2.00
C MET A 57 -15.43 -0.04 -2.60
N ILE A 58 -15.85 1.21 -2.41
CA ILE A 58 -17.12 1.74 -2.95
C ILE A 58 -17.11 1.75 -4.47
N TYR A 59 -16.04 2.28 -5.08
CA TYR A 59 -15.90 2.40 -6.53
C TYR A 59 -15.85 1.04 -7.20
N ASN A 60 -15.05 0.10 -6.67
CA ASN A 60 -15.00 -1.27 -7.19
C ASN A 60 -16.35 -1.96 -7.07
N ALA A 61 -17.02 -1.88 -5.92
CA ALA A 61 -18.33 -2.50 -5.74
C ALA A 61 -19.40 -1.90 -6.67
N GLY A 62 -19.39 -0.58 -6.87
CA GLY A 62 -20.29 0.11 -7.80
C GLY A 62 -20.03 -0.31 -9.24
N PHE A 63 -18.77 -0.34 -9.65
CA PHE A 63 -18.38 -0.72 -11.00
C PHE A 63 -18.66 -2.19 -11.29
N ASP A 64 -18.38 -3.10 -10.35
CA ASP A 64 -18.70 -4.53 -10.48
C ASP A 64 -20.20 -4.74 -10.65
N ARG A 65 -21.05 -3.95 -9.96
CA ARG A 65 -22.51 -4.02 -10.09
C ARG A 65 -22.99 -3.55 -11.46
N ILE A 66 -22.37 -2.50 -12.00
CA ILE A 66 -22.63 -1.96 -13.34
C ILE A 66 -22.19 -2.97 -14.41
N GLU A 67 -21.00 -3.55 -14.26
CA GLU A 67 -20.43 -4.55 -15.17
C GLU A 67 -21.29 -5.82 -15.22
N ASN A 68 -21.72 -6.32 -14.06
CA ASN A 68 -22.62 -7.47 -13.95
C ASN A 68 -24.03 -7.19 -14.53
N SER A 69 -24.53 -5.96 -14.41
CA SER A 69 -25.84 -5.57 -14.95
C SER A 69 -25.82 -5.43 -16.48
N MET A 70 -24.72 -4.94 -17.06
CA MET A 70 -24.61 -4.71 -18.51
C MET A 70 -23.91 -5.82 -19.30
N GLY A 71 -23.38 -6.86 -18.64
CA GLY A 71 -22.72 -7.99 -19.31
C GLY A 71 -21.47 -7.59 -20.11
N TRP A 72 -20.78 -6.52 -19.69
CA TRP A 72 -19.65 -5.96 -20.44
C TRP A 72 -18.44 -6.89 -20.41
N THR A 73 -17.85 -7.13 -21.57
CA THR A 73 -16.54 -7.82 -21.66
C THR A 73 -15.44 -6.83 -21.32
N ARG A 74 -14.48 -7.23 -20.46
CA ARG A 74 -13.34 -6.42 -19.97
C ARG A 74 -12.37 -6.01 -21.08
N THR A 75 -12.83 -5.13 -21.95
CA THR A 75 -12.04 -4.48 -23.00
C THR A 75 -11.08 -3.46 -22.40
N LEU A 76 -9.97 -3.24 -23.09
CA LEU A 76 -8.91 -2.33 -22.64
C LEU A 76 -9.44 -0.89 -22.43
N ARG A 77 -10.38 -0.46 -23.28
CA ARG A 77 -11.08 0.83 -23.16
C ARG A 77 -11.83 0.97 -21.85
N LEU A 78 -12.51 -0.09 -21.41
CA LEU A 78 -13.29 -0.09 -20.19
C LEU A 78 -12.39 0.04 -18.95
N ARG A 79 -11.22 -0.62 -18.97
CA ARG A 79 -10.19 -0.48 -17.93
C ARG A 79 -9.62 0.94 -17.84
N VAL A 80 -9.39 1.58 -18.98
CA VAL A 80 -8.92 2.97 -19.02
C VAL A 80 -9.98 3.90 -18.42
N VAL A 81 -11.24 3.81 -18.87
CA VAL A 81 -12.33 4.62 -18.32
C VAL A 81 -12.51 4.40 -16.82
N HIS A 82 -12.42 3.15 -16.36
CA HIS A 82 -12.47 2.82 -14.94
C HIS A 82 -11.32 3.47 -14.15
N ALA A 83 -10.09 3.33 -14.62
CA ALA A 83 -8.93 3.92 -13.94
C ALA A 83 -9.02 5.45 -13.88
N PHE A 84 -9.39 6.10 -14.98
CA PHE A 84 -9.58 7.56 -15.00
C PHE A 84 -10.74 8.00 -14.09
N GLY A 85 -11.86 7.27 -14.08
CA GLY A 85 -12.98 7.59 -13.20
C GLY A 85 -12.67 7.39 -11.72
N PHE A 86 -11.90 6.35 -11.39
CA PHE A 86 -11.41 6.10 -10.03
C PHE A 86 -10.55 7.25 -9.52
N GLU A 87 -9.51 7.59 -10.29
CA GLU A 87 -8.56 8.66 -9.95
C GLU A 87 -9.24 10.02 -9.88
N LEU A 88 -10.11 10.35 -10.85
CA LEU A 88 -10.84 11.61 -10.85
C LEU A 88 -11.77 11.73 -9.65
N GLY A 89 -12.47 10.65 -9.29
CA GLY A 89 -13.31 10.62 -8.09
C GLY A 89 -12.52 10.81 -6.80
N LEU A 90 -11.34 10.21 -6.72
CA LEU A 90 -10.42 10.37 -5.58
C LEU A 90 -9.94 11.81 -5.45
N ILE A 91 -9.47 12.40 -6.54
CA ILE A 91 -9.03 13.80 -6.65
C ILE A 91 -10.14 14.76 -6.17
N LEU A 92 -11.39 14.53 -6.60
CA LEU A 92 -12.54 15.35 -6.20
C LEU A 92 -12.89 15.26 -4.71
N ILE A 93 -12.45 14.22 -4.00
CA ILE A 93 -12.67 14.07 -2.56
C ILE A 93 -11.46 14.58 -1.77
N VAL A 94 -10.26 14.16 -2.16
CA VAL A 94 -9.01 14.41 -1.42
C VAL A 94 -8.59 15.86 -1.51
N ILE A 95 -8.69 16.50 -2.67
CA ILE A 95 -8.21 17.88 -2.86
C ILE A 95 -9.05 18.89 -2.05
N PRO A 96 -10.40 18.87 -2.12
CA PRO A 96 -11.20 19.78 -1.30
C PRO A 96 -10.99 19.55 0.19
N LEU A 97 -10.83 18.28 0.61
CA LEU A 97 -10.52 17.95 2.00
C LEU A 97 -9.18 18.54 2.43
N ALA A 98 -8.12 18.35 1.65
CA ALA A 98 -6.79 18.88 1.96
C ALA A 98 -6.76 20.42 1.94
N ALA A 99 -7.45 21.04 0.98
CA ALA A 99 -7.60 22.49 0.89
C ALA A 99 -8.30 23.06 2.14
N TRP A 100 -9.40 22.43 2.56
CA TRP A 100 -10.13 22.81 3.77
C TRP A 100 -9.29 22.58 5.04
N TRP A 101 -8.63 21.42 5.14
CA TRP A 101 -7.85 21.04 6.33
C TRP A 101 -6.63 21.93 6.55
N LEU A 102 -5.90 22.25 5.47
CA LEU A 102 -4.68 23.05 5.54
C LEU A 102 -4.96 24.55 5.42
N ASN A 103 -6.20 24.93 5.10
CA ASN A 103 -6.65 26.29 4.83
C ASN A 103 -5.84 26.93 3.69
N ILE A 104 -5.80 26.23 2.55
CA ILE A 104 -5.08 26.62 1.34
C ILE A 104 -6.01 26.61 0.13
N SER A 105 -5.59 27.23 -0.97
CA SER A 105 -6.37 27.20 -2.21
C SER A 105 -6.43 25.79 -2.81
N LEU A 106 -7.50 25.50 -3.57
CA LEU A 106 -7.64 24.23 -4.31
C LEU A 106 -6.45 23.97 -5.25
N TRP A 107 -5.90 25.03 -5.84
CA TRP A 107 -4.72 24.93 -6.69
C TRP A 107 -3.48 24.47 -5.91
N GLN A 108 -3.24 25.04 -4.73
CA GLN A 108 -2.14 24.62 -3.87
C GLN A 108 -2.32 23.17 -3.40
N ALA A 109 -3.55 22.77 -3.03
CA ALA A 109 -3.85 21.40 -2.65
C ALA A 109 -3.64 20.41 -3.81
N PHE A 110 -4.02 20.79 -5.04
CA PHE A 110 -3.76 19.97 -6.23
C PHE A 110 -2.26 19.82 -6.53
N VAL A 111 -1.48 20.90 -6.44
CA VAL A 111 -0.03 20.85 -6.63
C VAL A 111 0.63 20.02 -5.53
N LEU A 112 0.16 20.14 -4.28
CA LEU A 112 0.62 19.31 -3.16
C LEU A 112 0.36 17.83 -3.43
N ASP A 113 -0.82 17.48 -3.92
CA ASP A 113 -1.19 16.11 -4.25
C ASP A 113 -0.27 15.53 -5.34
N ILE A 114 -0.05 16.26 -6.44
CA ILE A 114 0.90 15.86 -7.48
C ILE A 114 2.32 15.70 -6.93
N ALA A 115 2.79 16.65 -6.12
CA ALA A 115 4.13 16.58 -5.52
C ALA A 115 4.27 15.35 -4.61
N LEU A 116 3.25 15.06 -3.81
CA LEU A 116 3.21 13.91 -2.93
C LEU A 116 3.22 12.59 -3.73
N VAL A 117 2.38 12.48 -4.77
CA VAL A 117 2.35 11.29 -5.65
C VAL A 117 3.70 11.07 -6.34
N LEU A 118 4.29 12.13 -6.90
CA LEU A 118 5.60 12.06 -7.56
C LEU A 118 6.74 11.72 -6.61
N PHE A 119 6.65 12.13 -5.34
CA PHE A 119 7.63 11.76 -4.32
C PHE A 119 7.42 10.32 -3.81
N TYR A 120 6.16 9.90 -3.66
CA TYR A 120 5.78 8.58 -3.15
C TYR A 120 6.04 7.46 -4.16
N LEU A 121 5.85 7.70 -5.46
CA LEU A 121 6.04 6.69 -6.53
C LEU A 121 7.45 6.07 -6.55
N PRO A 122 8.54 6.86 -6.61
CA PRO A 122 9.90 6.34 -6.53
C PRO A 122 10.16 5.60 -5.21
N TYR A 123 9.65 6.11 -4.10
CA TYR A 123 9.76 5.46 -2.80
C TYR A 123 9.10 4.07 -2.79
N ALA A 124 7.83 4.00 -3.22
CA ALA A 124 7.09 2.75 -3.26
C ALA A 124 7.79 1.73 -4.16
N PHE A 125 8.33 2.17 -5.31
CA PHE A 125 9.14 1.32 -6.18
C PHE A 125 10.40 0.80 -5.49
N LEU A 126 11.19 1.67 -4.86
CA LEU A 126 12.43 1.29 -4.15
C LEU A 126 12.15 0.36 -2.95
N TYR A 127 11.10 0.63 -2.18
CA TYR A 127 10.70 -0.21 -1.06
C TYR A 127 10.30 -1.61 -1.53
N ASN A 128 9.47 -1.69 -2.59
CA ASN A 128 9.07 -2.97 -3.18
C ASN A 128 10.30 -3.75 -3.67
N LEU A 129 11.25 -3.08 -4.33
CA LEU A 129 12.50 -3.70 -4.79
C LEU A 129 13.36 -4.22 -3.63
N ALA A 130 13.48 -3.44 -2.54
CA ALA A 130 14.22 -3.84 -1.35
C ALA A 130 13.55 -5.03 -0.63
N TYR A 131 12.22 -5.04 -0.55
CA TYR A 131 11.46 -6.14 0.04
C TYR A 131 11.60 -7.43 -0.77
N ASP A 132 11.44 -7.36 -2.10
CA ASP A 132 11.60 -8.53 -2.98
C ASP A 132 13.02 -9.10 -2.94
N ARG A 133 14.04 -8.26 -2.73
CA ARG A 133 15.44 -8.69 -2.62
C ARG A 133 15.82 -9.23 -1.23
N SER A 134 15.12 -8.84 -0.17
CA SER A 134 15.34 -9.31 1.21
C SER A 134 14.55 -10.57 1.54
N ARG A 135 13.33 -10.73 0.99
CA ARG A 135 12.46 -11.89 1.17
C ARG A 135 13.12 -13.26 0.99
N PRO A 136 13.89 -13.54 -0.09
CA PRO A 136 14.55 -14.85 -0.26
C PRO A 136 15.62 -15.11 0.81
N ARG A 137 16.30 -14.07 1.31
CA ARG A 137 17.33 -14.22 2.36
C ARG A 137 16.73 -14.52 3.73
N VAL A 138 15.61 -13.88 4.06
CA VAL A 138 14.89 -14.11 5.31
C VAL A 138 14.26 -15.51 5.34
N LEU A 139 13.65 -15.94 4.24
CA LEU A 139 13.12 -17.32 4.10
C LEU A 139 14.23 -18.37 4.24
N GLN A 140 15.41 -18.13 3.64
CA GLN A 140 16.56 -19.03 3.80
C GLN A 140 17.07 -19.08 5.24
N TRP A 141 17.09 -17.95 5.95
CA TRP A 141 17.50 -17.90 7.37
C TRP A 141 16.51 -18.62 8.29
N LEU A 142 15.20 -18.45 8.07
CA LEU A 142 14.15 -19.14 8.83
C LEU A 142 14.14 -20.65 8.56
N ALA A 143 14.36 -21.07 7.30
CA ALA A 143 14.50 -22.49 6.95
C ALA A 143 15.70 -23.15 7.65
N ARG A 144 16.83 -22.42 7.79
CA ARG A 144 18.00 -22.88 8.54
C ARG A 144 17.72 -23.04 10.03
N ARG A 145 16.92 -22.14 10.64
CA ARG A 145 16.53 -22.26 12.06
C ARG A 145 15.58 -23.42 12.32
N ASN A 146 14.59 -23.65 11.45
CA ASN A 146 13.66 -24.77 11.61
C ASN A 146 14.29 -26.14 11.29
N GLY A 147 15.34 -26.18 10.45
CA GLY A 147 16.12 -27.40 10.18
C GLY A 147 17.04 -27.85 11.33
N GLN A 148 17.29 -26.99 12.32
CA GLN A 148 18.07 -27.35 13.53
C GLN A 148 17.20 -27.92 14.66
N ALA A 149 15.87 -27.95 14.51
CA ALA A 149 14.94 -28.53 15.48
C ALA A 149 14.49 -29.95 15.10
N ALA A 150 15.37 -30.76 14.48
CA ALA A 150 15.12 -32.19 14.36
C ALA A 150 15.56 -32.88 15.66
N PRO A 151 14.69 -33.67 16.34
CA PRO A 151 15.07 -34.33 17.58
C PRO A 151 16.18 -35.34 17.30
N ALA A 152 17.15 -35.43 18.22
CA ALA A 152 18.18 -36.45 18.20
C ALA A 152 17.50 -37.83 18.12
N VAL A 153 17.63 -38.49 16.97
CA VAL A 153 17.16 -39.86 16.78
C VAL A 153 17.94 -40.74 17.73
N THR A 154 17.26 -41.20 18.77
CA THR A 154 17.72 -42.23 19.69
C THR A 154 18.05 -43.49 18.87
N ARG A 155 19.34 -43.81 18.72
CA ARG A 155 19.76 -45.12 18.20
C ARG A 155 19.40 -46.18 19.25
N GLN A 156 18.25 -46.84 19.09
CA GLN A 156 18.02 -48.15 19.70
C GLN A 156 18.74 -49.19 18.85
N SER A 157 19.76 -49.81 19.43
CA SER A 157 20.39 -51.02 18.88
C SER A 157 19.46 -52.21 19.08
N PRO A 158 19.17 -53.02 18.04
CA PRO A 158 18.49 -54.30 18.24
C PRO A 158 19.46 -55.32 18.83
N CYS A 159 18.94 -56.15 19.75
CA CYS A 159 19.58 -57.36 20.25
C CYS A 159 20.23 -58.20 19.14
N ALA A 160 21.45 -58.67 19.39
CA ALA A 160 22.02 -59.90 18.87
C ALA A 160 22.97 -60.46 19.91
#